data_AF-A0A398CZE5-F1
#
_entry.id   AF-A0A398CZE5-F1
#
_cell.length_a   1.000
_cell.length_b   1.000
_cell.length_c   1.000
_cell.angle_alpha   90.00
_cell.angle_beta   90.00
_cell.angle_gamma   90.00
#
_symmetry.space_group_name_H-M   'P 1'
#
loop_
_entity.id
_entity.type
_entity.pdbx_description
1 polymer ?
#
loop_
_entity_poly.entity_id
_entity_poly.type
_entity_poly.pdbx_seq_one_letter_code
_entity_poly.pdbx_strand_id
1 'polypeptide(L)'
;MENIGQQASYVVLWLLLVAMCSILLFVLKEMNRLKRELQIQWTAFMANDTISKSPVVLFGSSDIWLFIDHKHPHNDIHIQKARQACKGHRMLIVLIGPQWKANALQKKLQDQTIWVDEKGKLAQLFRVTHFPQAITIGNDFRYQSLKWTEEGMSDEGSTAGVR
;
A
#
# COMPACT_ATOMS: atom_id res chain seq x y z
N MET A 1 4.51 51.18 34.91
CA MET A 1 4.83 50.80 33.51
C MET A 1 5.38 49.37 33.40
N GLU A 2 5.23 48.51 34.41
CA GLU A 2 5.80 47.15 34.41
C GLU A 2 4.93 46.08 33.71
N ASN A 3 3.66 46.39 33.43
CA ASN A 3 2.68 45.41 32.93
C ASN A 3 2.87 44.99 31.47
N ILE A 4 3.43 45.86 30.62
CA ILE A 4 3.54 45.59 29.17
C ILE A 4 4.69 44.60 28.89
N GLY A 5 5.80 44.70 29.63
CA GLY A 5 6.95 43.80 29.48
C GLY A 5 6.65 42.36 29.92
N GLN A 6 5.85 42.19 30.99
CA GLN A 6 5.38 40.87 31.41
C GLN A 6 4.39 40.26 30.41
N GLN A 7 3.41 41.04 29.93
CA GLN A 7 2.47 40.55 28.92
C GLN A 7 3.16 40.11 27.62
N ALA A 8 4.13 40.89 27.12
CA ALA A 8 4.94 40.51 25.96
C ALA A 8 5.71 39.21 26.20
N SER A 9 6.27 39.02 27.39
CA SER A 9 7.01 37.81 27.75
C SER A 9 6.12 36.57 27.78
N TYR A 10 4.89 36.69 28.28
CA TYR A 10 3.90 35.60 28.26
C TYR A 10 3.50 35.22 26.83
N VAL A 11 3.29 36.20 25.95
CA VAL A 11 2.94 35.94 24.54
C VAL A 11 4.08 35.19 23.83
N VAL A 12 5.34 35.61 24.03
CA VAL A 12 6.50 34.92 23.47
C VAL A 12 6.60 33.49 24.00
N LEU A 13 6.39 33.28 25.30
CA LEU A 13 6.39 31.94 25.90
C LEU A 13 5.30 31.04 25.31
N TRP A 14 4.09 31.57 25.12
CA TRP A 14 2.98 30.83 24.50
C TRP A 14 3.26 30.48 23.04
N LEU A 15 3.82 31.40 22.25
CA LEU A 15 4.19 31.13 20.86
C LEU A 15 5.27 30.06 20.78
N LEU A 16 6.26 30.08 21.69
CA LEU A 16 7.28 29.03 21.77
C LEU A 16 6.67 27.67 22.12
N LEU A 17 5.74 27.63 23.10
CA LEU A 17 5.05 26.40 23.48
C LEU A 17 4.26 25.81 22.29
N VAL A 18 3.50 26.65 21.58
CA VAL A 18 2.72 26.24 20.40
C VAL A 18 3.64 25.73 19.28
N ALA A 19 4.77 26.40 19.04
CA ALA A 19 5.76 25.96 18.06
C ALA A 19 6.35 24.59 18.44
N MET A 20 6.75 24.40 19.70
CA MET A 20 7.28 23.12 20.19
C MET A 20 6.25 21.98 20.07
N CYS A 21 4.99 22.23 20.44
CA CYS A 21 3.91 21.25 20.28
C CYS A 21 3.67 20.90 18.81
N SER A 22 3.72 21.89 17.91
CA SER A 22 3.53 21.68 16.47
C SER A 22 4.66 20.83 15.87
N ILE A 23 5.91 21.10 16.27
CA ILE A 23 7.08 20.30 15.86
C ILE A 23 6.95 18.88 16.39
N LEU A 24 6.56 18.69 17.66
CA LEU A 24 6.37 17.36 18.24
C LEU A 24 5.31 16.56 17.48
N LEU A 25 4.17 17.17 17.17
CA LEU A 25 3.11 16.53 16.37
C LEU A 25 3.60 16.15 14.96
N PHE A 26 4.41 17.01 14.33
CA PHE A 26 5.02 16.72 13.04
C PHE A 26 5.99 15.52 13.13
N VAL A 27 6.87 15.50 14.12
CA VAL A 27 7.82 14.38 14.33
C VAL A 27 7.07 13.08 14.60
N LEU A 28 6.04 13.08 15.44
CA LEU A 28 5.21 11.90 15.71
C LEU A 28 4.51 11.39 14.44
N LYS A 29 3.99 12.30 13.61
CA LYS A 29 3.38 11.96 12.32
C LYS A 29 4.40 11.30 11.39
N GLU A 30 5.61 11.82 11.31
CA GLU A 30 6.66 11.30 10.45
C GLU A 30 7.20 9.95 10.93
N MET A 31 7.38 9.78 12.25
CA MET A 31 7.72 8.50 12.85
C MET A 31 6.66 7.43 12.57
N ASN A 32 5.38 7.79 12.66
CA ASN A 32 4.29 6.88 12.32
C ASN A 32 4.29 6.50 10.82
N ARG A 33 4.64 7.44 9.94
CA ARG A 33 4.81 7.16 8.50
C ARG A 33 5.94 6.15 8.28
N LEU A 34 7.13 6.42 8.84
CA LEU A 34 8.30 5.54 8.72
C LEU A 34 8.04 4.15 9.32
N LYS A 35 7.36 4.06 10.46
CA LYS A 35 6.97 2.79 11.07
C LYS A 35 6.07 1.97 10.15
N ARG A 36 5.11 2.60 9.47
CA ARG A 36 4.23 1.93 8.50
C ARG A 36 5.01 1.46 7.29
N GLU A 37 5.87 2.31 6.73
CA GLU A 37 6.73 1.96 5.61
C GLU A 37 7.58 0.72 5.91
N LEU A 38 8.26 0.72 7.06
CA LEU A 38 9.07 -0.41 7.53
C LEU A 38 8.23 -1.68 7.72
N GLN A 39 7.04 -1.57 8.30
CA GLN A 39 6.16 -2.74 8.49
C GLN A 39 5.72 -3.35 7.15
N ILE A 40 5.39 -2.52 6.16
CA ILE A 40 4.98 -3.01 4.83
C ILE A 40 6.19 -3.63 4.11
N GLN A 41 7.34 -2.96 4.09
CA GLN A 41 8.56 -3.48 3.48
C GLN A 41 8.98 -4.82 4.12
N TRP A 42 8.95 -4.90 5.44
CA TRP A 42 9.25 -6.13 6.18
C TRP A 42 8.27 -7.25 5.85
N THR A 43 6.98 -6.95 5.79
CA THR A 43 5.95 -7.95 5.47
C THR A 43 6.09 -8.45 4.04
N ALA A 44 6.40 -7.56 3.10
CA ALA A 44 6.68 -7.92 1.71
C ALA A 44 7.94 -8.80 1.61
N PHE A 45 9.03 -8.42 2.28
CA PHE A 45 10.25 -9.21 2.35
C PHE A 45 9.98 -10.62 2.90
N MET A 46 9.22 -10.73 3.98
CA MET A 46 8.88 -12.02 4.61
C MET A 46 7.89 -12.88 3.82
N ALA A 47 7.18 -12.30 2.84
CA ALA A 47 6.23 -13.02 2.00
C ALA A 47 6.92 -13.72 0.82
N ASN A 48 8.16 -13.34 0.47
CA ASN A 48 8.80 -13.81 -0.75
C ASN A 48 10.33 -13.90 -0.58
N ASP A 49 10.88 -15.11 -0.46
CA ASP A 49 12.33 -15.36 -0.40
C ASP A 49 13.08 -14.80 -1.62
N THR A 50 12.37 -14.59 -2.74
CA THR A 50 12.93 -14.02 -3.96
C THR A 50 13.12 -12.49 -3.93
N ILE A 51 12.51 -11.76 -2.98
CA ILE A 51 12.73 -10.32 -2.79
C ILE A 51 14.12 -10.03 -2.16
N SER A 52 14.80 -11.06 -1.66
CA SER A 52 16.18 -11.01 -1.15
C SER A 52 17.20 -10.44 -2.16
N LYS A 53 16.93 -10.50 -3.46
CA LYS A 53 17.91 -10.12 -4.50
C LYS A 53 17.84 -8.68 -4.99
N SER A 54 16.80 -7.94 -4.64
CA SER A 54 16.75 -6.51 -4.93
C SER A 54 15.70 -5.88 -4.01
N PRO A 55 16.06 -4.90 -3.15
CA PRO A 55 15.09 -4.08 -2.47
C PRO A 55 14.43 -3.20 -3.54
N VAL A 56 13.53 -3.79 -4.33
CA VAL A 56 12.67 -3.03 -5.22
C VAL A 56 11.91 -2.11 -4.30
N VAL A 57 12.10 -0.80 -4.47
CA VAL A 57 11.25 0.21 -3.86
C VAL A 57 9.83 -0.13 -4.32
N LEU A 58 9.10 -0.84 -3.46
CA LEU A 58 7.78 -1.43 -3.76
C LEU A 58 6.69 -0.38 -3.92
N PHE A 59 7.03 0.89 -3.65
CA PHE A 59 6.09 1.96 -3.45
C PHE A 59 6.48 3.14 -4.33
N GLY A 60 5.93 3.15 -5.55
CA GLY A 60 5.72 4.37 -6.33
C GLY A 60 4.28 4.85 -6.13
N SER A 61 4.05 6.16 -6.19
CA SER A 61 2.79 6.86 -5.86
C SER A 61 1.57 6.55 -6.74
N SER A 62 1.61 5.48 -7.53
CA SER A 62 0.65 5.20 -8.60
C SER A 62 0.61 3.72 -9.03
N ASP A 63 1.24 2.83 -8.27
CA ASP A 63 1.29 1.41 -8.60
C ASP A 63 -0.01 0.71 -8.18
N ILE A 64 -0.58 -0.08 -9.07
CA ILE A 64 -1.81 -0.84 -8.83
C ILE A 64 -1.44 -2.25 -8.42
N TRP A 65 -1.93 -2.69 -7.26
CA TRP A 65 -1.69 -4.00 -6.69
C TRP A 65 -2.95 -4.85 -6.88
N LEU A 66 -2.86 -5.90 -7.70
CA LEU A 66 -3.94 -6.83 -7.94
C LEU A 66 -3.74 -8.10 -7.10
N PHE A 67 -4.62 -8.32 -6.14
CA PHE A 67 -4.66 -9.54 -5.34
C PHE A 67 -5.59 -10.57 -5.99
N ILE A 68 -5.08 -11.79 -6.15
CA ILE A 68 -5.80 -12.93 -6.71
C ILE A 68 -5.61 -14.17 -5.82
N ASP A 69 -6.64 -14.99 -5.67
CA ASP A 69 -6.56 -16.25 -4.95
C ASP A 69 -6.24 -17.39 -5.93
N HIS A 70 -5.32 -18.29 -5.58
CA HIS A 70 -5.06 -19.51 -6.34
C HIS A 70 -6.30 -20.41 -6.54
N LYS A 71 -7.31 -20.30 -5.67
CA LYS A 71 -8.58 -21.03 -5.77
C LYS A 71 -9.53 -20.45 -6.81
N HIS A 72 -9.35 -19.19 -7.21
CA HIS A 72 -10.24 -18.56 -8.18
C HIS A 72 -10.03 -19.18 -9.58
N PRO A 73 -11.11 -19.57 -10.27
CA PRO A 73 -11.02 -20.01 -11.65
C PRO A 73 -10.62 -18.82 -12.55
N HIS A 74 -9.90 -19.10 -13.63
CA HIS A 74 -9.55 -18.12 -14.67
C HIS A 74 -8.74 -16.89 -14.21
N ASN A 75 -7.81 -17.06 -13.27
CA ASN A 75 -6.89 -16.00 -12.84
C ASN A 75 -6.17 -15.29 -14.00
N ASP A 76 -5.87 -16.01 -15.08
CA ASP A 76 -5.28 -15.45 -16.30
C ASP A 76 -6.17 -14.40 -16.98
N ILE A 77 -7.48 -14.65 -17.06
CA ILE A 77 -8.44 -13.71 -17.65
C ILE A 77 -8.55 -12.46 -16.79
N HIS A 78 -8.61 -12.62 -15.46
CA HIS A 78 -8.67 -11.50 -14.53
C HIS A 78 -7.42 -10.61 -14.62
N ILE A 79 -6.23 -11.22 -14.68
CA ILE A 79 -4.98 -10.49 -14.87
C ILE A 79 -4.99 -9.71 -16.21
N GLN A 80 -5.42 -10.33 -17.30
CA GLN A 80 -5.47 -9.68 -18.61
C GLN A 80 -6.45 -8.50 -18.62
N LYS A 81 -7.66 -8.67 -18.07
CA LYS A 81 -8.64 -7.59 -17.91
C LYS A 81 -8.08 -6.44 -17.07
N ALA A 82 -7.36 -6.75 -15.99
CA ALA A 82 -6.72 -5.73 -15.15
C ALA A 82 -5.68 -4.92 -15.90
N ARG A 83 -4.81 -5.58 -16.64
CA ARG A 83 -3.80 -4.91 -17.46
C ARG A 83 -4.40 -4.03 -18.52
N GLN A 84 -5.51 -4.46 -19.13
CA GLN A 84 -6.23 -3.64 -20.12
C GLN A 84 -6.87 -2.41 -19.47
N ALA A 85 -7.53 -2.56 -18.33
CA ALA A 85 -8.16 -1.46 -17.60
C ALA A 85 -7.13 -0.45 -17.06
N CYS A 86 -5.97 -0.93 -16.63
CA CYS A 86 -4.92 -0.12 -16.01
C CYS A 86 -3.81 0.29 -16.99
N LYS A 87 -4.13 0.41 -18.29
CA LYS A 87 -3.13 0.68 -19.32
C LYS A 87 -2.41 2.01 -19.01
N GLY A 88 -1.09 1.96 -18.88
CA GLY A 88 -0.25 3.12 -18.53
C GLY A 88 0.15 3.19 -17.06
N HIS A 89 -0.42 2.34 -16.19
CA HIS A 89 0.00 2.19 -14.81
C HIS A 89 0.88 0.95 -14.64
N ARG A 90 1.87 1.03 -13.75
CA ARG A 90 2.62 -0.14 -13.33
C ARG A 90 1.72 -0.99 -12.45
N MET A 91 1.56 -2.27 -12.82
CA MET A 91 0.75 -3.22 -12.09
C MET A 91 1.63 -4.29 -11.43
N LEU A 92 1.35 -4.55 -10.17
CA LEU A 92 1.91 -5.64 -9.41
C LEU A 92 0.82 -6.68 -9.15
N ILE A 93 1.09 -7.95 -9.44
CA ILE A 93 0.12 -9.02 -9.23
C ILE A 93 0.57 -9.84 -8.02
N VAL A 94 -0.30 -10.01 -7.03
CA VAL A 94 -0.03 -10.79 -5.81
C VAL A 94 -0.96 -12.00 -5.80
N LEU A 95 -0.39 -13.19 -6.00
CA LEU A 95 -1.09 -14.46 -5.88
C LEU A 95 -1.03 -14.97 -4.44
N ILE A 96 -2.19 -15.18 -3.84
CA ILE A 96 -2.32 -15.83 -2.54
C ILE A 96 -2.47 -17.32 -2.78
N GLY A 97 -1.47 -18.08 -2.36
CA GLY A 97 -1.42 -19.52 -2.58
C GLY A 97 0.00 -20.01 -2.88
N PRO A 98 0.14 -21.25 -3.35
CA PRO A 98 1.45 -21.89 -3.43
C PRO A 98 2.30 -21.38 -4.61
N GLN A 99 3.62 -21.30 -4.43
CA GLN A 99 4.58 -20.80 -5.42
C GLN A 99 4.46 -21.46 -6.80
N TRP A 100 4.20 -22.77 -6.86
CA TRP A 100 4.11 -23.50 -8.13
C TRP A 100 2.98 -22.97 -9.03
N LYS A 101 1.89 -22.46 -8.43
CA LYS A 101 0.76 -21.90 -9.17
C LYS A 101 1.11 -20.55 -9.77
N ALA A 102 1.86 -19.72 -9.05
CA ALA A 102 2.40 -18.48 -9.60
C ALA A 102 3.36 -18.76 -10.75
N ASN A 103 4.29 -19.71 -10.59
CA ASN A 103 5.21 -20.08 -11.67
C ASN A 103 4.46 -20.57 -12.93
N ALA A 104 3.37 -21.30 -12.76
CA ALA A 104 2.50 -21.72 -13.87
C ALA A 104 1.83 -20.52 -14.57
N LEU A 105 1.31 -19.55 -13.79
CA LEU A 105 0.72 -18.33 -14.32
C LEU A 105 1.76 -17.44 -15.02
N GLN A 106 2.93 -17.27 -14.43
CA GLN A 106 4.04 -16.51 -15.01
C GLN A 106 4.45 -17.09 -16.37
N LYS A 107 4.56 -18.42 -16.49
CA LYS A 107 4.84 -19.10 -17.75
C LYS A 107 3.71 -18.91 -18.77
N LYS A 108 2.45 -19.06 -18.34
CA LYS A 108 1.27 -18.94 -19.21
C LYS A 108 1.11 -17.52 -19.77
N LEU A 109 1.35 -16.50 -18.95
CA LEU A 109 1.18 -15.09 -19.30
C LEU A 109 2.47 -14.43 -19.80
N GLN A 110 3.59 -15.15 -19.78
CA GLN A 110 4.94 -14.62 -20.04
C GLN A 110 5.24 -13.38 -19.18
N ASP A 111 4.86 -13.44 -17.91
CA ASP A 111 4.82 -12.30 -17.02
C ASP A 111 5.60 -12.57 -15.73
N GLN A 112 6.65 -11.78 -15.49
CA GLN A 112 7.50 -11.92 -14.29
C GLN A 112 7.02 -11.05 -13.11
N THR A 113 5.95 -10.28 -13.29
CA THR A 113 5.42 -9.35 -12.25
C THR A 113 4.51 -10.02 -11.22
N ILE A 114 4.27 -11.33 -11.35
CA ILE A 114 3.42 -12.10 -10.44
C ILE A 114 4.23 -12.53 -9.22
N TRP A 115 3.83 -12.04 -8.06
CA TRP A 115 4.40 -12.35 -6.75
C TRP A 115 3.53 -13.30 -5.99
N VAL A 116 4.11 -13.90 -4.95
CA VAL A 116 3.46 -14.92 -4.15
C VAL A 116 3.36 -14.44 -2.72
N ASP A 117 2.18 -14.59 -2.15
CA ASP A 117 1.90 -14.43 -0.74
C ASP A 117 1.35 -15.76 -0.21
N GLU A 118 2.23 -16.74 0.01
CA GLU A 118 1.84 -18.10 0.38
C GLU A 118 1.03 -18.14 1.69
N LYS A 119 1.33 -17.21 2.60
CA LYS A 119 0.74 -17.15 3.94
C LYS A 119 -0.38 -16.10 4.05
N GLY A 120 -0.70 -15.39 2.97
CA GLY A 120 -1.72 -14.33 2.98
C GLY A 120 -1.38 -13.14 3.89
N LYS A 121 -0.10 -12.93 4.21
CA LYS A 121 0.32 -11.87 5.15
C LYS A 121 0.15 -10.48 4.55
N LEU A 122 0.44 -10.32 3.26
CA LEU A 122 0.20 -9.06 2.55
C LEU A 122 -1.29 -8.82 2.40
N ALA A 123 -2.05 -9.86 2.04
CA ALA A 123 -3.50 -9.76 1.97
C ALA A 123 -4.13 -9.33 3.30
N GLN A 124 -3.66 -9.90 4.42
CA GLN A 124 -4.11 -9.53 5.76
C GLN A 124 -3.73 -8.09 6.12
N LEU A 125 -2.50 -7.66 5.80
CA LEU A 125 -2.03 -6.30 6.05
C LEU A 125 -2.91 -5.25 5.36
N PHE A 126 -3.30 -5.51 4.12
CA PHE A 126 -4.16 -4.65 3.32
C PHE A 126 -5.67 -4.98 3.45
N ARG A 127 -6.05 -5.83 4.42
CA ARG A 127 -7.44 -6.27 4.68
C ARG A 127 -8.19 -6.70 3.40
N VAL A 128 -7.47 -7.34 2.48
CA VAL A 128 -8.04 -7.91 1.26
C VAL A 128 -8.90 -9.09 1.66
N THR A 129 -10.19 -9.00 1.34
CA THR A 129 -11.22 -9.93 1.83
C THR A 129 -12.00 -10.59 0.70
N HIS A 130 -11.86 -10.07 -0.52
CA HIS A 130 -12.57 -10.53 -1.71
C HIS A 130 -11.56 -10.68 -2.84
N PHE A 131 -11.80 -11.60 -3.77
CA PHE A 131 -10.90 -11.87 -4.89
C PHE A 131 -11.68 -11.96 -6.20
N PRO A 132 -11.11 -11.48 -7.32
CA PRO A 132 -9.93 -10.63 -7.40
C PRO A 132 -10.19 -9.23 -6.80
N GLN A 133 -9.18 -8.60 -6.21
CA GLN A 133 -9.30 -7.24 -5.65
C GLN A 133 -8.06 -6.41 -5.99
N ALA A 134 -8.28 -5.24 -6.57
CA ALA A 134 -7.23 -4.28 -6.88
C ALA A 134 -7.18 -3.18 -5.81
N ILE A 135 -5.98 -2.77 -5.43
CA ILE A 135 -5.76 -1.63 -4.53
C ILE A 135 -4.70 -0.70 -5.11
N THR A 136 -4.76 0.57 -4.75
CA THR A 136 -3.65 1.51 -4.92
C THR A 136 -3.06 1.82 -3.56
N ILE A 137 -1.77 2.16 -3.53
CA ILE A 137 -1.07 2.58 -2.30
C ILE A 137 -0.56 4.00 -2.52
N GLY A 138 -1.04 4.94 -1.73
CA GLY A 138 -0.61 6.34 -1.76
C GLY A 138 0.74 6.55 -1.06
N ASN A 139 1.33 7.73 -1.26
CA ASN A 139 2.60 8.14 -0.65
C ASN A 139 2.58 8.20 0.89
N ASP A 140 1.39 8.22 1.48
CA ASP A 140 1.18 8.16 2.92
C ASP A 140 0.97 6.72 3.43
N PHE A 141 1.21 5.73 2.57
CA PHE A 141 1.01 4.30 2.81
C PHE A 141 -0.42 3.95 3.19
N ARG A 142 -1.39 4.81 2.86
CA ARG A 142 -2.80 4.43 2.85
C ARG A 142 -3.09 3.71 1.54
N TYR A 143 -3.93 2.69 1.63
CA TYR A 143 -4.43 2.02 0.44
C TYR A 143 -5.89 2.34 0.21
N GLN A 144 -6.29 2.29 -1.05
CA GLN A 144 -7.67 2.44 -1.47
C GLN A 144 -8.05 1.22 -2.29
N SER A 145 -9.15 0.56 -1.92
CA SER A 145 -9.69 -0.50 -2.75
C SER A 145 -10.29 0.12 -3.99
N LEU A 146 -9.92 -0.41 -5.14
CA LEU A 146 -10.53 -0.05 -6.41
C LEU A 146 -11.78 -0.91 -6.58
N LYS A 147 -12.92 -0.29 -6.89
CA LYS A 147 -14.14 -1.04 -7.19
C LYS A 147 -13.92 -1.77 -8.52
N TRP A 148 -14.08 -3.09 -8.47
CA TRP A 148 -13.95 -3.95 -9.63
C TRP A 148 -15.34 -4.32 -10.13
N THR A 149 -15.66 -3.98 -11.37
CA THR A 149 -16.86 -4.45 -12.07
C THR A 149 -16.47 -5.59 -13.01
N GLU A 150 -17.43 -6.42 -13.45
CA GLU A 150 -17.16 -7.55 -14.37
C GLU A 150 -16.53 -7.10 -15.72
N GLU A 151 -16.69 -5.82 -16.05
CA GLU A 151 -16.15 -5.13 -17.22
C GLU A 151 -14.80 -4.43 -16.98
N GLY A 152 -14.37 -4.24 -15.73
CA GLY A 152 -13.13 -3.54 -15.37
C GLY A 152 -13.25 -2.63 -14.14
N MET A 153 -12.24 -1.80 -13.89
CA MET A 153 -12.25 -0.84 -12.77
C MET A 153 -13.35 0.22 -12.94
N SER A 154 -14.11 0.50 -11.88
CA SER A 154 -14.92 1.73 -11.77
C SER A 154 -14.20 2.73 -10.86
N ASP A 155 -14.15 3.99 -11.26
CA ASP A 155 -13.38 5.08 -10.63
C ASP A 155 -13.72 5.43 -9.17
N GLU A 156 -14.67 4.74 -8.54
CA GLU A 156 -15.06 5.00 -7.16
C GLU A 156 -14.41 4.04 -6.17
N GLY A 157 -13.19 4.34 -5.73
CA GLY A 157 -12.56 3.58 -4.65
C GLY A 157 -13.13 3.94 -3.27
N SER A 158 -13.59 2.94 -2.50
CA SER A 158 -13.93 3.14 -1.08
C SER A 158 -12.65 3.07 -0.23
N THR A 159 -12.36 4.14 0.52
CA THR A 159 -11.25 4.18 1.48
C THR A 159 -11.55 3.30 2.69
N ALA A 160 -11.07 2.06 2.68
CA ALA A 160 -11.00 1.24 3.89
C ALA A 160 -9.78 1.68 4.72
N GLY A 161 -9.95 2.74 5.52
CA GLY A 161 -8.92 3.22 6.44
C GLY A 161 -8.64 2.19 7.55
N VAL A 162 -7.39 1.76 7.65
CA VAL A 162 -6.88 1.06 8.85
C VAL A 162 -6.80 2.08 9.98
N ARG A 163 -7.81 2.07 10.86
CA ARG A 163 -7.72 2.63 12.22
C ARG A 163 -6.73 1.83 13.04
#